data_AF-A0A7C6V1B8-F1
#
_entry.id   AF-A0A7C6V1B8-F1
#
_cell.length_a   1.000
_cell.length_b   1.000
_cell.length_c   1.000
_cell.angle_alpha   90.00
_cell.angle_beta   90.00
_cell.angle_gamma   90.00
#
_symmetry.space_group_name_H-M   'P 1'
#
loop_
_entity.id
_entity.type
_entity.pdbx_description
1 polymer ?
#
loop_
_entity_poly.entity_id
_entity_poly.type
_entity_poly.pdbx_seq_one_letter_code
_entity_poly.pdbx_strand_id
1 'polypeptide(L)' 'MIEEKKRCQQCNVSLEMLGTREFRTGGTTGGWKLLFGEWAELREDMIELEIWACPKCRRVELYLPGTGD' A
#
# COMPACT_ATOMS: atom_id res chain seq x y z
N MET A 1 -2.66 -23.34 -9.09
CA MET A 1 -2.57 -21.98 -8.51
C MET A 1 -3.83 -21.79 -7.71
N ILE A 2 -3.74 -21.76 -6.38
CA ILE A 2 -4.91 -21.50 -5.54
C ILE A 2 -4.97 -19.98 -5.38
N GLU A 3 -6.02 -19.36 -5.91
CA GLU A 3 -6.26 -17.93 -5.77
C GLU A 3 -6.83 -17.69 -4.36
N GLU A 4 -5.99 -17.21 -3.44
CA GLU A 4 -6.42 -16.84 -2.11
C GLU A 4 -7.34 -15.62 -2.18
N LYS A 5 -8.59 -15.80 -1.71
CA LYS A 5 -9.59 -14.73 -1.69
C LYS A 5 -9.47 -13.93 -0.39
N LYS A 6 -8.87 -12.74 -0.49
CA LYS A 6 -8.79 -11.75 0.60
C LYS A 6 -10.19 -11.37 1.10
N ARG A 7 -10.34 -11.21 2.42
CA ARG A 7 -11.63 -10.91 3.08
C ARG A 7 -11.60 -9.58 3.80
N CYS A 8 -12.72 -8.86 3.71
CA CYS A 8 -12.89 -7.60 4.42
C CYS A 8 -12.88 -7.81 5.93
N GLN A 9 -11.98 -7.14 6.63
CA GLN A 9 -11.85 -7.25 8.10
C GLN A 9 -13.10 -6.78 8.86
N GLN A 10 -13.93 -5.93 8.24
CA GLN A 10 -15.17 -5.43 8.84
C GLN A 10 -16.38 -6.32 8.54
N CYS A 11 -16.53 -6.77 7.29
CA CYS A 11 -17.74 -7.46 6.83
C CYS A 11 -17.59 -8.98 6.73
N ASN A 12 -16.35 -9.48 6.77
CA ASN A 12 -15.96 -10.87 6.52
C ASN A 12 -16.48 -11.44 5.18
N VAL A 13 -16.56 -10.59 4.15
CA VAL A 13 -16.92 -10.97 2.77
C VAL A 13 -15.70 -10.85 1.87
N SER A 14 -15.69 -11.57 0.75
CA SER A 14 -14.62 -11.46 -0.25
C SER A 14 -14.48 -10.03 -0.75
N LEU A 15 -13.23 -9.57 -0.86
CA LEU A 15 -12.89 -8.29 -1.48
C LEU A 15 -12.83 -8.42 -3.00
N GLU A 16 -13.02 -7.29 -3.69
CA GLU A 16 -12.84 -7.15 -5.14
C GLU A 16 -11.52 -6.44 -5.44
N MET A 17 -10.68 -7.04 -6.30
CA MET A 17 -9.43 -6.42 -6.74
C MET A 17 -9.76 -5.27 -7.70
N LEU A 18 -9.29 -4.06 -7.36
CA LEU A 18 -9.43 -2.89 -8.23
C LEU A 18 -8.20 -2.66 -9.10
N GLY A 19 -7.03 -3.16 -8.69
CA GLY A 19 -5.77 -3.08 -9.43
C GLY A 19 -4.57 -2.81 -8.53
N THR A 20 -3.41 -2.55 -9.12
CA THR A 20 -2.19 -2.17 -8.39
C THR A 20 -1.82 -0.71 -8.62
N ARG A 21 -1.18 -0.10 -7.62
CA ARG A 21 -0.62 1.26 -7.69
C ARG A 21 0.67 1.35 -6.89
N GLU A 22 1.56 2.22 -7.35
CA GLU A 22 2.76 2.59 -6.61
C GLU A 22 2.46 3.72 -5.62
N PHE A 23 2.90 3.55 -4.37
CA PHE A 23 2.77 4.51 -3.29
C PHE A 23 4.16 4.95 -2.84
N ARG A 24 4.31 6.24 -2.54
CA ARG A 24 5.53 6.78 -1.91
C ARG A 24 5.56 6.40 -0.43
N THR A 25 6.62 5.73 0.01
CA THR A 25 6.85 5.33 1.42
C THR A 25 8.01 6.08 2.07
N GLY A 26 8.65 7.01 1.35
CA GLY A 26 9.72 7.87 1.85
C GLY A 26 9.43 9.38 1.79
N GLY A 27 10.35 10.17 2.36
CA GLY A 27 10.30 11.64 2.42
C GLY A 27 10.95 12.16 3.70
N THR A 28 11.84 13.16 3.60
CA THR A 28 12.55 13.72 4.76
C THR A 28 11.64 14.62 5.60
N THR A 29 11.57 14.33 6.91
CA THR A 29 11.08 15.30 7.91
C THR A 29 12.05 16.47 7.97
N GLY A 30 11.54 17.69 7.87
CA GLY A 30 12.27 18.92 7.50
C GLY A 30 13.50 19.35 8.33
N GLY A 31 13.90 18.62 9.38
CA GLY A 31 15.10 18.92 10.17
C GLY A 31 16.43 18.47 9.56
N TRP A 32 16.42 17.43 8.70
CA TRP A 32 17.64 16.88 8.10
C TRP A 32 18.17 17.68 6.91
N LYS A 33 17.30 18.45 6.25
CA LYS A 33 17.63 19.29 5.09
C LYS A 33 18.64 20.40 5.42
N LEU A 34 18.76 20.77 6.70
CA LEU A 34 19.66 21.82 7.18
C LEU A 34 21.07 21.31 7.54
N LEU A 35 21.24 20.00 7.79
CA LEU A 35 22.51 19.45 8.28
C LEU A 35 23.31 18.69 7.20
N PHE A 36 22.67 18.18 6.14
CA PHE A 36 23.31 17.29 5.17
C PHE A 36 23.22 17.70 3.69
N GLY A 37 22.74 18.91 3.37
CA GLY A 37 22.67 19.40 1.98
C GLY A 37 21.85 18.51 1.03
N GLU A 38 22.19 18.48 -0.26
CA GLU A 38 21.48 17.73 -1.32
C GLU A 38 21.51 16.19 -1.17
N TRP A 39 22.22 15.65 -0.18
CA TRP A 39 22.22 14.21 0.15
C TRP A 39 21.00 13.78 0.96
N ALA A 40 20.08 14.71 1.27
CA ALA A 40 18.82 14.46 1.96
C ALA A 40 17.66 14.12 1.00
N GLU A 41 17.90 14.16 -0.31
CA GLU A 41 17.00 13.62 -1.33
C GLU A 41 17.39 12.15 -1.60
N LEU A 42 16.45 11.33 -2.08
CA LEU A 42 16.74 10.00 -2.68
C LEU A 42 16.78 8.79 -1.74
N ARG A 43 15.83 8.72 -0.81
CA ARG A 43 15.05 7.48 -0.70
C ARG A 43 13.57 7.82 -0.62
N GLU A 44 13.05 8.41 -1.70
CA GLU A 44 11.63 8.26 -2.02
C GLU A 44 11.44 6.79 -2.44
N ASP A 45 11.40 5.89 -1.46
CA ASP A 45 11.09 4.50 -1.74
C ASP A 45 9.65 4.44 -2.26
N MET A 46 9.45 3.74 -3.38
CA MET A 46 8.13 3.44 -3.94
C MET A 46 7.78 2.00 -3.57
N ILE A 47 6.53 1.76 -3.22
CA ILE A 47 6.00 0.42 -2.95
C ILE A 47 4.80 0.17 -3.85
N GLU A 48 4.80 -0.92 -4.59
CA GLU A 48 3.58 -1.36 -5.29
C GLU A 48 2.65 -2.05 -4.30
N LEU A 49 1.38 -1.65 -4.29
CA LEU A 49 0.33 -2.27 -3.47
C LEU A 49 -0.86 -2.65 -4.35
N GLU A 50 -1.46 -3.80 -4.03
CA GLU A 50 -2.78 -4.21 -4.50
C GLU A 50 -3.86 -3.41 -3.77
N ILE A 51 -4.82 -2.89 -4.51
CA ILE A 51 -5.97 -2.14 -4.01
C ILE A 51 -7.20 -3.05 -4.07
N TRP A 52 -7.77 -3.35 -2.92
CA TRP A 52 -8.95 -4.20 -2.78
C TRP A 52 -10.10 -3.44 -2.13
N ALA A 53 -11.32 -3.66 -2.59
CA ALA A 53 -12.50 -2.99 -2.06
C ALA A 53 -13.59 -3.97 -1.63
N CYS A 54 -14.22 -3.69 -0.49
CA CYS A 54 -15.37 -4.44 -0.03
C CYS A 54 -16.65 -3.98 -0.75
N PRO A 55 -17.37 -4.85 -1.47
CA PRO A 55 -18.60 -4.44 -2.17
C PRO A 55 -19.74 -4.07 -1.22
N LYS A 56 -19.66 -4.48 0.06
CA LYS A 56 -20.69 -4.22 1.08
C LYS A 56 -20.50 -2.89 1.80
N CYS A 57 -19.32 -2.66 2.39
CA CYS A 57 -19.06 -1.46 3.21
C CYS A 57 -18.13 -0.44 2.55
N ARG A 58 -17.64 -0.71 1.33
CA ARG A 58 -16.74 0.15 0.55
C ARG A 58 -15.41 0.49 1.23
N ARG A 59 -15.01 -0.29 2.24
CA ARG A 59 -13.66 -0.20 2.83
C ARG A 59 -12.65 -0.59 1.77
N VAL A 60 -11.58 0.20 1.65
CA VAL A 60 -10.41 -0.12 0.84
C VAL A 60 -9.34 -0.71 1.74
N GLU A 61 -8.75 -1.81 1.29
CA GLU A 61 -7.68 -2.53 1.96
C GLU A 61 -6.49 -2.64 0.98
N LEU A 62 -5.27 -2.44 1.49
CA LEU A 62 -4.04 -2.39 0.70
C LEU A 62 -3.14 -3.56 1.10
N TYR A 63 -2.62 -4.27 0.10
CA TYR A 63 -1.79 -5.45 0.31
C TYR A 63 -0.52 -5.40 -0.53
N LEU A 64 0.55 -6.00 -0.02
CA LEU A 64 1.73 -6.27 -0.83
C LEU A 64 1.39 -7.35 -1.88
N PRO A 65 1.87 -7.20 -3.13
CA PRO A 65 1.69 -8.21 -4.16
C PRO A 65 2.23 -9.58 -3.73
N GLY A 66 1.46 -10.63 -3.96
CA GLY A 66 1.90 -12.01 -3.70
C GLY A 66 2.03 -12.42 -2.23
N THR A 67 1.71 -11.53 -1.27
CA THR A 67 1.49 -11.93 0.12
C THR A 67 0.04 -12.40 0.29
N GLY A 68 -0.10 -13.66 0.68
CA GLY A 68 -1.33 -14.22 1.25
C GLY A 68 -1.56 -13.72 2.67
N ASP A 69 -2.81 -13.80 3.13
CA ASP A 69 -3.19 -13.52 4.53
C ASP A 69 -2.58 -14.54 5.50
#